data_AF-A0AAD7N4U1-F1
#
_entry.id   AF-A0AAD7N4U1-F1
#
_cell.length_a   1.000
_cell.length_b   1.000
_cell.length_c   1.000
_cell.angle_alpha   90.00
_cell.angle_beta   90.00
_cell.angle_gamma   90.00
#
_symmetry.space_group_name_H-M   'P 1'
#
loop_
_entity.id
_entity.type
_entity.pdbx_description
1 polymer ?
#
loop_
_entity_poly.entity_id
_entity_poly.type
_entity_poly.pdbx_seq_one_letter_code
_entity_poly.pdbx_strand_id
1 'polypeptide(L)'
;MYRKNNTKAYVAQNLQSAADQAFLRGAAGQIDGEGRERKQHLEQAEADERMVTEHRAKKVKSDKKKREEQRKIDKCPVIFDVDRFQDPDDLRKIIVEHIDLQLKWHRSREILADTKPEIPATSKLNKSAKVEIIIAALERWNPWVEVQEFPQGGPLHPPEDGDDSKIESESEEEDIGYRD
;
A
#
# COMPACT_ATOMS: atom_id res chain seq x y z
N MET A 1 -5.10 15.13 -34.40
CA MET A 1 -5.85 14.78 -35.63
C MET A 1 -5.88 15.87 -36.71
N TYR A 2 -5.69 17.16 -36.40
CA TYR A 2 -5.84 18.27 -37.36
C TYR A 2 -4.73 18.43 -38.43
N ARG A 3 -3.66 17.64 -38.38
CA ARG A 3 -2.52 17.78 -39.31
C ARG A 3 -2.69 17.00 -40.62
N LYS A 4 -3.59 16.00 -40.65
CA LYS A 4 -3.80 15.10 -41.81
C LYS A 4 -5.01 15.46 -42.66
N ASN A 5 -6.03 16.06 -42.05
CA ASN A 5 -7.19 16.58 -42.78
C ASN A 5 -6.97 18.07 -42.98
N ASN A 6 -6.98 18.54 -44.22
CA ASN A 6 -6.65 19.92 -44.62
C ASN A 6 -7.71 20.95 -44.17
N THR A 7 -8.34 20.73 -43.01
CA THR A 7 -9.45 21.49 -42.45
C THR A 7 -9.05 22.92 -42.14
N LYS A 8 -7.82 23.16 -41.69
CA LYS A 8 -7.30 24.53 -41.47
C LYS A 8 -7.28 25.34 -42.77
N ALA A 9 -6.81 24.74 -43.87
CA ALA A 9 -6.79 25.41 -45.18
C ALA A 9 -8.22 25.61 -45.72
N TYR A 10 -9.09 24.62 -45.55
CA TYR A 10 -10.50 24.70 -45.96
C TYR A 10 -11.26 25.82 -45.24
N VAL A 11 -11.14 25.90 -43.91
CA VAL A 11 -11.78 26.97 -43.11
C VAL A 11 -11.24 28.34 -43.52
N ALA A 12 -9.93 28.45 -43.72
CA ALA A 12 -9.31 29.71 -44.14
C ALA A 12 -9.72 30.15 -45.55
N GLN A 13 -10.14 29.25 -46.44
CA GLN A 13 -10.54 29.59 -47.82
C GLN A 13 -12.05 29.76 -47.99
N ASN A 14 -12.86 29.04 -47.22
CA ASN A 14 -14.30 28.90 -47.49
C ASN A 14 -15.21 29.41 -46.38
N LEU A 15 -14.69 29.74 -45.20
CA LEU A 15 -15.49 30.13 -44.03
C LEU A 15 -15.07 31.49 -43.46
N GLN A 16 -14.62 32.41 -44.31
CA GLN A 16 -14.20 33.76 -43.90
C GLN A 16 -15.33 34.79 -43.89
N SER A 17 -16.49 34.49 -44.49
CA SER A 17 -17.61 35.42 -44.53
C SER A 17 -18.15 35.70 -43.13
N ALA A 18 -18.63 36.93 -42.91
CA ALA A 18 -19.27 37.31 -41.66
C ALA A 18 -20.50 36.43 -41.33
N ALA A 19 -21.25 36.02 -42.35
CA ALA A 19 -22.39 35.12 -42.21
C ALA A 19 -21.98 33.71 -41.75
N ASP A 20 -20.91 33.17 -42.32
CA ASP A 20 -20.39 31.84 -41.96
C ASP A 20 -19.84 31.84 -40.54
N GLN A 21 -19.11 32.89 -40.17
CA GLN A 21 -18.59 33.07 -38.81
C GLN A 21 -19.72 33.23 -37.79
N ALA A 22 -20.80 33.96 -38.13
CA ALA A 22 -21.97 34.08 -37.27
C ALA A 22 -22.68 32.73 -37.08
N PHE A 23 -22.84 31.95 -38.16
CA PHE A 23 -23.40 30.60 -38.10
C PHE A 23 -22.56 29.66 -37.23
N LEU A 24 -21.23 29.65 -37.42
CA LEU A 24 -20.31 28.83 -36.62
C LEU A 24 -20.35 29.21 -35.13
N ARG A 25 -20.42 30.49 -34.80
CA ARG A 25 -20.57 30.95 -33.41
C ARG A 25 -21.92 30.53 -32.83
N GLY A 26 -23.01 30.61 -33.60
CA GLY A 26 -24.32 30.15 -33.17
C GLY A 26 -24.36 28.63 -32.91
N ALA A 27 -23.75 27.84 -33.81
CA ALA A 27 -23.63 26.40 -33.65
C ALA A 27 -22.73 26.03 -32.46
N ALA A 28 -21.61 26.73 -32.26
CA ALA A 28 -20.76 26.55 -31.08
C ALA A 28 -21.53 26.87 -29.79
N GLY A 29 -22.26 27.99 -29.74
CA GLY A 29 -23.09 28.33 -28.58
C GLY A 29 -24.20 27.30 -28.29
N GLN A 30 -24.76 26.65 -29.31
CA GLN A 30 -25.70 25.53 -29.11
C GLN A 30 -24.99 24.32 -28.50
N ILE A 31 -23.83 23.94 -29.03
CA ILE A 31 -23.03 22.81 -28.52
C ILE A 31 -22.60 23.06 -27.07
N ASP A 32 -22.12 24.26 -26.77
CA ASP A 32 -21.72 24.65 -25.41
C ASP A 32 -22.93 24.69 -24.47
N GLY A 33 -24.08 25.13 -24.98
CA GLY A 33 -25.37 25.14 -24.28
C GLY A 33 -25.91 23.75 -23.94
N GLU A 34 -25.49 22.68 -24.62
CA GLU A 34 -25.84 21.30 -24.27
C GLU A 34 -25.23 20.86 -22.92
N GLY A 35 -24.23 21.60 -22.42
CA GLY A 35 -23.61 21.34 -21.12
C GLY A 35 -22.90 19.98 -21.04
N ARG A 36 -22.59 19.37 -22.18
CA ARG A 36 -22.00 18.03 -22.27
C ARG A 36 -20.61 17.97 -21.63
N GLU A 37 -19.80 19.00 -21.86
CA GLU A 37 -18.47 19.12 -21.25
C GLU A 37 -18.58 19.25 -19.73
N ARG A 38 -19.52 20.07 -19.22
CA ARG A 38 -19.79 20.17 -17.78
C ARG A 38 -20.19 18.82 -17.17
N LYS A 39 -21.05 18.06 -17.85
CA LYS A 39 -21.42 16.69 -17.41
C LYS A 39 -20.22 15.76 -17.38
N GLN A 40 -19.37 15.79 -18.41
CA GLN A 40 -18.15 14.97 -18.44
C GLN A 40 -17.19 15.33 -17.32
N HIS A 41 -17.00 16.61 -17.02
CA HIS A 41 -16.17 17.04 -15.89
C HIS A 41 -16.74 16.57 -14.55
N LEU A 42 -18.06 16.67 -14.35
CA LEU A 42 -18.70 16.16 -13.13
C LEU A 42 -18.57 14.63 -13.02
N GLU A 43 -18.83 13.90 -14.10
CA GLU A 43 -18.67 12.44 -14.13
C GLU A 43 -17.22 12.01 -13.84
N GLN A 44 -16.25 12.75 -14.37
CA GLN A 44 -14.84 12.50 -14.12
C GLN A 44 -14.47 12.79 -12.66
N ALA A 45 -14.91 13.93 -12.12
CA ALA A 45 -14.68 14.28 -10.72
C ALA A 45 -15.29 13.24 -9.76
N GLU A 46 -16.54 12.80 -10.02
CA GLU A 46 -17.17 11.73 -9.23
C GLU A 46 -16.41 10.40 -9.33
N ALA A 47 -15.91 10.04 -10.52
CA ALA A 47 -15.13 8.83 -10.70
C ALA A 47 -13.80 8.88 -9.94
N ASP A 48 -13.12 10.02 -9.98
CA ASP A 48 -11.87 10.25 -9.26
C ASP A 48 -12.08 10.19 -7.74
N GLU A 49 -13.14 10.82 -7.21
CA GLU A 49 -13.51 10.73 -5.80
C GLU A 49 -13.79 9.28 -5.37
N ARG A 50 -14.53 8.51 -6.18
CA ARG A 50 -14.79 7.09 -5.91
C ARG A 50 -13.49 6.27 -5.90
N MET A 51 -12.57 6.52 -6.82
CA MET A 51 -11.28 5.84 -6.84
C MET A 51 -10.43 6.18 -5.62
N VAL A 52 -10.37 7.45 -5.23
CA VAL A 52 -9.62 7.91 -4.06
C VAL A 52 -10.18 7.27 -2.78
N THR A 53 -11.50 7.26 -2.61
CA THR A 53 -12.15 6.65 -1.44
C THR A 53 -11.92 5.14 -1.39
N GLU A 54 -12.03 4.44 -2.51
CA GLU A 54 -11.75 2.99 -2.59
C GLU A 54 -10.27 2.70 -2.27
N HIS A 55 -9.34 3.48 -2.82
CA HIS A 55 -7.93 3.31 -2.57
C HIS A 55 -7.58 3.56 -1.09
N ARG A 56 -8.15 4.61 -0.48
CA ARG A 56 -8.02 4.87 0.97
C ARG A 56 -8.56 3.70 1.79
N ALA A 57 -9.74 3.18 1.47
CA ALA A 57 -10.32 2.03 2.16
C ALA A 57 -9.46 0.76 2.04
N LYS A 58 -8.92 0.48 0.84
CA LYS A 58 -7.98 -0.63 0.62
C LYS A 58 -6.69 -0.46 1.41
N LYS A 59 -6.12 0.75 1.44
CA LYS A 59 -4.91 1.07 2.22
C LYS A 59 -5.13 0.83 3.71
N VAL A 60 -6.22 1.36 4.28
CA VAL A 60 -6.55 1.15 5.70
C VAL A 60 -6.70 -0.34 6.05
N LYS A 61 -7.38 -1.12 5.20
CA LYS A 61 -7.52 -2.58 5.40
C LYS A 61 -6.17 -3.30 5.33
N SER A 62 -5.32 -2.93 4.37
CA SER A 62 -3.97 -3.49 4.21
C SER A 62 -3.09 -3.18 5.42
N ASP A 63 -3.09 -1.93 5.87
CA ASP A 63 -2.31 -1.48 7.02
C ASP A 63 -2.77 -2.14 8.31
N LYS A 64 -4.10 -2.29 8.50
CA LYS A 64 -4.65 -3.05 9.63
C LYS A 64 -4.18 -4.51 9.62
N LYS A 65 -4.24 -5.18 8.46
CA LYS A 65 -3.77 -6.57 8.32
C LYS A 65 -2.29 -6.71 8.63
N LYS A 66 -1.45 -5.79 8.12
CA LYS A 66 -0.01 -5.76 8.40
C LYS A 66 0.27 -5.56 9.89
N ARG A 67 -0.43 -4.62 10.54
CA ARG A 67 -0.29 -4.38 11.99
C ARG A 67 -0.71 -5.59 12.81
N GLU A 68 -1.81 -6.25 12.46
CA GLU A 68 -2.24 -7.48 13.13
C GLU A 68 -1.24 -8.62 12.96
N GLU A 69 -0.66 -8.79 11.77
CA GLU A 69 0.38 -9.77 11.50
C GLU A 69 1.64 -9.48 12.32
N GLN A 70 2.09 -8.22 12.37
CA GLN A 70 3.22 -7.81 13.17
C GLN A 70 2.98 -8.08 14.66
N ARG A 71 1.80 -7.72 15.19
CA ARG A 71 1.43 -8.02 16.59
C ARG A 71 1.45 -9.52 16.90
N LYS A 72 1.11 -10.38 15.95
CA LYS A 72 1.19 -11.84 16.12
C LYS A 72 2.64 -12.32 16.15
N ILE A 73 3.51 -11.74 15.33
CA ILE A 73 4.95 -12.03 15.34
C ILE A 73 5.56 -11.58 16.68
N ASP A 74 5.26 -10.36 17.13
CA ASP A 74 5.82 -9.80 18.37
C ASP A 74 5.39 -10.59 19.62
N LYS A 75 4.18 -11.15 19.61
CA LYS A 75 3.64 -11.99 20.69
C LYS A 75 3.98 -13.48 20.56
N CYS A 76 4.72 -13.88 19.52
CA CYS A 76 5.07 -15.27 19.32
C CYS A 76 5.99 -15.75 20.45
N PRO A 77 5.62 -16.80 21.22
CA PRO A 77 6.55 -17.42 22.17
C PRO A 77 7.57 -18.21 21.36
N VAL A 78 8.76 -17.64 21.16
CA VAL A 78 9.83 -18.22 20.36
C VAL A 78 10.45 -19.40 21.09
N ILE A 79 10.67 -20.50 20.38
CA ILE A 79 11.37 -21.67 20.89
C ILE A 79 12.83 -21.53 20.45
N PHE A 80 13.73 -21.34 21.42
CA PHE A 80 15.18 -21.27 21.17
C PHE A 80 15.88 -22.63 21.30
N ASP A 81 15.16 -23.63 21.80
CA ASP A 81 15.66 -24.97 22.02
C ASP A 81 15.70 -25.75 20.70
N VAL A 82 16.91 -26.10 20.26
CA VAL A 82 17.15 -26.86 19.03
C VAL A 82 16.66 -28.30 19.17
N ASP A 83 16.75 -28.89 20.38
CA ASP A 83 16.38 -30.29 20.61
C ASP A 83 14.89 -30.51 20.37
N ARG A 84 14.06 -29.52 20.71
CA ARG A 84 12.61 -29.52 20.41
C ARG A 84 12.27 -29.58 18.92
N PHE A 85 13.16 -29.11 18.06
CA PHE A 85 12.99 -29.18 16.61
C PHE A 85 13.57 -30.47 16.00
N GLN A 86 14.52 -31.10 16.68
CA GLN A 86 15.15 -32.34 16.26
C GLN A 86 14.38 -33.58 16.72
N ASP A 87 13.73 -33.54 17.89
CA ASP A 87 12.90 -34.64 18.40
C ASP A 87 11.61 -34.78 17.56
N PRO A 88 11.39 -35.93 16.89
CA PRO A 88 10.19 -36.18 16.09
C PRO A 88 8.88 -36.11 16.89
N ASP A 89 8.89 -36.43 18.18
CA ASP A 89 7.68 -36.46 19.00
C ASP A 89 7.27 -35.05 19.43
N ASP A 90 8.24 -34.18 19.72
CA ASP A 90 7.99 -32.76 19.99
C ASP A 90 7.65 -31.99 18.72
N LEU A 91 8.33 -32.26 17.61
CA LEU A 91 8.05 -31.61 16.33
C LEU A 91 6.62 -31.88 15.82
N ARG A 92 6.03 -33.04 16.14
CA ARG A 92 4.62 -33.35 15.84
C ARG A 92 3.65 -32.47 16.62
N LYS A 93 4.00 -32.09 17.86
CA LYS A 93 3.18 -31.21 18.71
C LYS A 93 3.20 -29.77 18.20
N ILE A 94 4.24 -29.38 17.45
CA ILE A 94 4.35 -28.03 16.89
C ILE A 94 3.52 -27.90 15.60
N ILE A 95 2.56 -26.99 15.64
CA ILE A 95 1.68 -26.63 14.52
C ILE A 95 2.48 -25.83 13.47
N VAL A 96 2.20 -26.04 12.18
CA VAL A 96 2.88 -25.35 11.07
C VAL A 96 2.78 -23.83 11.17
N GLU A 97 1.64 -23.30 11.62
CA GLU A 97 1.45 -21.87 11.84
C GLU A 97 2.43 -21.29 12.86
N HIS A 98 2.78 -22.07 13.89
CA HIS A 98 3.75 -21.66 14.90
C HIS A 98 5.16 -21.62 14.30
N ILE A 99 5.52 -22.62 13.50
CA ILE A 99 6.78 -22.65 12.74
C ILE A 99 6.87 -21.43 11.80
N ASP A 100 5.79 -21.09 11.11
CA ASP A 100 5.73 -19.91 10.24
C ASP A 100 5.90 -18.60 11.00
N LEU A 101 5.29 -18.48 12.19
CA LEU A 101 5.47 -17.32 13.06
C LEU A 101 6.91 -17.20 13.54
N GLN A 102 7.56 -18.31 13.93
CA GLN A 102 8.96 -18.30 14.34
C GLN A 102 9.91 -17.92 13.20
N LEU A 103 9.70 -18.45 11.99
CA LEU A 103 10.49 -18.03 10.83
C LEU A 103 10.36 -16.53 10.55
N LYS A 104 9.14 -15.98 10.64
CA LYS A 104 8.91 -14.54 10.47
C LYS A 104 9.60 -13.74 11.57
N TRP A 105 9.59 -14.23 12.80
CA TRP A 105 10.28 -13.60 13.92
C TRP A 105 11.80 -13.59 13.75
N HIS A 106 12.41 -14.71 13.37
CA HIS A 106 13.85 -14.75 13.11
C HIS A 106 14.24 -13.85 11.93
N ARG A 107 13.41 -13.83 10.87
CA ARG A 107 13.62 -12.96 9.71
C ARG A 107 13.51 -11.48 10.08
N SER A 108 12.57 -11.09 10.95
CA SER A 108 12.48 -9.68 11.39
C SER A 108 13.70 -9.27 12.21
N ARG A 109 14.28 -10.18 13.00
CA ARG A 109 15.52 -9.95 13.75
C ARG A 109 16.75 -9.82 12.83
N GLU A 110 16.86 -10.63 11.78
CA GLU A 110 17.91 -10.45 10.76
C GLU A 110 17.82 -9.07 10.09
N ILE A 111 16.61 -8.67 9.69
CA ILE A 111 16.37 -7.36 9.08
C ILE A 111 16.72 -6.21 10.05
N LEU A 112 16.36 -6.33 11.33
CA LEU A 112 16.69 -5.32 12.36
C LEU A 112 18.18 -5.26 12.67
N ALA A 113 18.92 -6.35 12.49
CA ALA A 113 20.36 -6.42 12.67
C ALA A 113 21.14 -5.92 11.43
N ASP A 114 20.45 -5.34 10.44
CA ASP A 114 20.98 -4.94 9.13
C ASP A 114 21.75 -6.05 8.41
N THR A 115 21.44 -7.31 8.73
CA THR A 115 22.01 -8.46 8.01
C THR A 115 21.15 -8.78 6.79
N LYS A 116 21.80 -9.26 5.73
CA LYS A 116 21.09 -9.73 4.55
C LYS A 116 20.18 -10.89 5.00
N PRO A 117 18.84 -10.82 4.78
CA PRO A 117 17.95 -11.85 5.26
C PRO A 117 18.26 -13.16 4.53
N GLU A 118 18.78 -14.13 5.27
CA GLU A 118 19.07 -15.47 4.75
C GLU A 118 17.82 -16.36 4.84
N ILE A 119 16.87 -15.98 5.70
CA ILE A 119 15.59 -16.68 5.84
C ILE A 119 14.67 -16.33 4.65
N PRO A 120 14.32 -17.33 3.80
CA PRO A 120 13.46 -17.11 2.63
C PRO A 120 11.99 -16.88 3.01
N ALA A 121 11.19 -16.47 2.02
CA ALA A 121 9.73 -16.36 2.20
C ALA A 121 9.07 -17.73 2.37
N THR A 122 8.19 -17.86 3.37
CA THR A 122 7.61 -19.15 3.82
C THR A 122 6.63 -19.80 2.83
N SER A 123 6.21 -19.09 1.78
CA SER A 123 5.12 -19.51 0.88
C SER A 123 5.40 -20.75 0.03
N LYS A 124 6.67 -21.15 -0.13
CA LYS A 124 7.08 -22.29 -0.98
C LYS A 124 7.80 -23.40 -0.21
N LEU A 125 7.81 -23.34 1.12
CA LEU A 125 8.56 -24.29 1.96
C LEU A 125 7.65 -25.34 2.58
N ASN A 126 8.12 -26.59 2.58
CA ASN A 126 7.49 -27.69 3.32
C ASN A 126 7.83 -27.61 4.82
N LYS A 127 7.08 -28.32 5.68
CA LYS A 127 7.30 -28.29 7.14
C LYS A 127 8.74 -28.64 7.52
N SER A 128 9.34 -29.68 6.93
CA SER A 128 10.73 -30.08 7.20
C SER A 128 11.73 -28.98 6.84
N ALA A 129 11.63 -28.43 5.63
CA ALA A 129 12.51 -27.34 5.18
C ALA A 129 12.39 -26.09 6.07
N LYS A 130 11.17 -25.78 6.56
CA LYS A 130 10.97 -24.69 7.52
C LYS A 130 11.72 -24.94 8.82
N VAL A 131 11.71 -26.17 9.32
CA VAL A 131 12.40 -26.56 10.56
C VAL A 131 13.91 -26.50 10.39
N GLU A 132 14.45 -27.01 9.28
CA GLU A 132 15.88 -26.93 8.97
C GLU A 132 16.38 -25.49 8.95
N ILE A 133 15.60 -24.58 8.37
CA ILE A 133 15.92 -23.14 8.34
C ILE A 133 15.87 -22.53 9.75
N ILE A 134 14.90 -22.92 10.59
CA ILE A 134 14.85 -22.47 11.99
C ILE A 134 16.09 -22.96 12.74
N ILE A 135 16.45 -24.24 12.61
CA ILE A 135 17.64 -24.81 13.26
C ILE A 135 18.90 -24.06 12.82
N ALA A 136 19.09 -23.88 11.50
CA ALA A 136 20.24 -23.13 10.98
C ALA A 136 20.24 -21.65 11.41
N ALA A 137 19.06 -21.03 11.59
CA ALA A 137 18.98 -19.70 12.19
C ALA A 137 19.38 -19.75 13.67
N LEU A 138 18.80 -20.64 14.46
CA LEU A 138 19.13 -20.80 15.86
C LEU A 138 20.62 -21.03 16.06
N GLU A 139 21.26 -21.95 15.33
CA GLU A 139 22.70 -22.20 15.39
C GLU A 139 23.56 -20.96 15.09
N ARG A 140 23.11 -20.06 14.22
CA ARG A 140 23.80 -18.78 13.94
C ARG A 140 23.68 -17.79 15.10
N TRP A 141 22.54 -17.79 15.80
CA TRP A 141 22.27 -16.89 16.92
C TRP A 141 22.73 -17.45 18.28
N ASN A 142 22.75 -18.78 18.45
CA ASN A 142 23.07 -19.45 19.71
C ASN A 142 24.50 -19.27 20.25
N PRO A 143 25.57 -19.01 19.45
CA PRO A 143 26.88 -18.67 20.03
C PRO A 143 26.88 -17.37 20.84
N TRP A 144 25.78 -16.60 20.83
CA TRP A 144 25.62 -15.37 21.62
C TRP A 144 24.68 -15.52 22.84
N VAL A 145 23.98 -16.65 22.98
CA VAL A 145 22.97 -16.84 24.05
C VAL A 145 23.61 -17.22 25.39
N GLU A 146 24.86 -17.71 25.41
CA GLU A 146 25.60 -17.88 26.68
C GLU A 146 26.00 -16.56 27.36
N VAL A 147 25.86 -15.40 26.69
CA VAL A 147 26.33 -14.10 27.23
C VAL A 147 25.24 -13.04 27.37
N GLN A 148 24.05 -13.22 26.79
CA GLN A 148 22.93 -12.28 26.99
C GLN A 148 21.83 -12.88 27.84
N GLU A 149 21.91 -12.63 29.14
CA GLU A 149 20.72 -12.50 30.00
C GLU A 149 19.82 -11.41 29.37
N PHE A 150 18.87 -11.83 28.54
CA PHE A 150 17.79 -10.95 28.13
C PHE A 150 17.02 -10.57 29.41
N PRO A 151 16.94 -9.27 29.78
CA PRO A 151 16.20 -8.88 30.96
C PRO A 151 14.73 -9.25 30.71
N GLN A 152 14.26 -10.20 31.52
CA GLN A 152 12.85 -10.57 31.56
C GLN A 152 12.01 -9.32 31.85
N GLY A 153 11.04 -9.05 30.98
CA GLY A 153 9.76 -8.46 31.42
C GLY A 153 9.78 -7.00 31.87
N GLY A 154 10.43 -6.10 31.13
CA GLY A 154 10.07 -4.68 31.22
C GLY A 154 8.74 -4.42 30.48
N PRO A 155 7.72 -3.82 31.10
CA PRO A 155 6.50 -3.45 30.39
C PRO A 155 6.87 -2.44 29.30
N LEU A 156 6.74 -2.84 28.03
CA LEU A 156 6.76 -1.88 26.94
C LEU A 156 5.65 -0.87 27.20
N HIS A 157 6.05 0.37 27.42
CA HIS A 157 5.21 1.55 27.44
C HIS A 157 4.09 1.41 26.40
N PRO A 158 2.82 1.60 26.78
CA PRO A 158 1.78 1.73 25.78
C PRO A 158 2.20 2.84 24.81
N PRO A 159 2.05 2.66 23.48
CA PRO A 159 2.25 3.76 22.56
C PRO A 159 1.29 4.87 23.01
N GLU A 160 1.85 6.04 23.30
CA GLU A 160 1.06 7.25 23.45
C GLU A 160 0.17 7.33 22.21
N ASP A 161 -1.14 7.39 22.45
CA ASP A 161 -2.13 7.72 21.44
C ASP A 161 -1.79 9.11 20.92
N GLY A 162 -0.94 9.17 19.90
CA GLY A 162 -0.71 10.33 19.07
C GLY A 162 -1.99 10.59 18.28
N ASP A 163 -2.92 11.27 18.94
CA ASP A 163 -3.95 12.07 18.32
C ASP A 163 -3.28 13.09 17.40
N ASP A 164 -3.16 12.71 16.12
CA ASP A 164 -2.83 13.64 15.05
C ASP A 164 -3.98 13.65 14.06
N SER A 165 -5.15 13.99 14.60
CA SER A 165 -6.31 14.45 13.83
C SER A 165 -6.13 15.91 13.43
N LYS A 166 -5.04 16.25 12.73
CA LYS A 166 -4.95 17.51 11.97
C LYS A 166 -5.31 17.26 10.51
N ILE A 167 -6.61 17.30 10.26
CA ILE A 167 -7.18 17.51 8.93
C ILE A 167 -6.80 18.95 8.55
N GLU A 168 -5.72 19.13 7.79
CA GLU A 168 -5.51 20.36 7.03
C GLU A 168 -6.42 20.29 5.80
N SER A 169 -7.61 20.86 5.96
CA SER A 169 -8.49 21.25 4.88
C SER A 169 -7.87 22.47 4.18
N GLU A 170 -7.09 22.24 3.13
CA GLU A 170 -6.82 23.27 2.14
C GLU A 170 -8.07 23.47 1.29
N SER A 171 -8.89 24.44 1.69
CA SER A 171 -9.90 25.04 0.84
C SER A 171 -9.21 26.02 -0.11
N GLU A 172 -8.90 25.57 -1.32
CA GLU A 172 -8.61 26.47 -2.43
C GLU A 172 -9.94 27.08 -2.91
N GLU A 173 -10.29 28.22 -2.33
CA GLU A 173 -11.20 29.19 -2.94
C GLU A 173 -10.46 29.87 -4.10
N GLU A 174 -10.55 29.34 -5.32
CA GLU A 174 -10.32 30.15 -6.52
C GLU A 174 -11.62 30.86 -6.90
N ASP A 175 -11.76 32.03 -6.29
CA ASP A 175 -12.48 33.20 -6.77
C ASP A 175 -11.99 33.56 -8.18
N ILE A 176 -12.74 33.14 -9.20
CA ILE A 176 -12.62 33.70 -10.55
C ILE A 176 -13.88 34.50 -10.80
N GLY A 177 -13.81 35.75 -10.38
CA GLY A 177 -14.87 36.73 -10.49
C GLY A 177 -15.45 36.84 -11.90
N TYR A 178 -16.77 36.82 -11.95
CA TYR A 178 -17.53 37.44 -13.02
C TYR A 178 -17.15 38.92 -13.11
N ARG A 179 -16.69 39.35 -14.28
CA ARG A 179 -16.72 40.75 -14.68
C ARG A 179 -17.40 40.86 -16.04
N ASP A 180 -18.33 41.80 -16.09
CA ASP A 180 -19.36 42.05 -17.12
C ASP A 180 -18.86 42.09 -18.58
#